data_AF-Q255V6-F1
#
_entry.id   AF-Q255V6-F1
#
_cell.length_a   1.000
_cell.length_b   1.000
_cell.length_c   1.000
_cell.angle_alpha   90.00
_cell.angle_beta   90.00
_cell.angle_gamma   90.00
#
_symmetry.space_group_name_H-M   'P 1'
#
loop_
_entity.id
_entity.type
_entity.pdbx_description
1 polymer ?
#
loop_
_entity_poly.entity_id
_entity_poly.type
_entity_poly.pdbx_seq_one_letter_code
_entity_poly.pdbx_strand_id
1 'polypeptide(L)'
;MDTSDNSFHSSEAKQGSIVVSSEELKSKSDDISNAAMTNESFTIFTQELSEFSSIEEQVAFSLEKMEQALRNNQGANLKLFWAIRKHCLPLFHQVENVGKRAEFWRRYIDLTKEGRHIKSLQDEEGTFVVGQIELAISCLEQDVTSFLDGTNPLTVQEEQSVFLETQTLEKRKAFYKELHASLVWLSSFSARIIDLRKELMNVGMRMRLKSKFFQRLSLLGNQVFPKRKELIENVSEAFSEDVESFVSRYFFCADKEALKRSVFFLRKEIKNLQQAAKCLAVSSTVFSDTRLKLSRCWDQLKGLEKEIRQEQSRLRVTSAENSKEVREQLTSIAQALEEGGDLFRIRKDLDAVSKRIRSLDLVHDDVVALKSELQTLFEKLREKQETAEQSYQEQLARDKQIRQAAISELTEKIHLFSERCISGDIHPEARSEWQELKESLTKAAFLSASERISLDNRLNLTLQHIAAYFEEQLLSSPDSREKLTNMRQVLSQRQERRKELKDKLEQDKKLLGASGLDFDRAMQYSALVEEDKRALEELDQGILDLKRQIQQLT
;
A
#
# COMPACT_ATOMS: atom_id res chain seq x y z
N MET A 1 82.64 -10.55 -7.57
CA MET A 1 83.34 -10.90 -6.33
C MET A 1 82.63 -10.17 -5.21
N ASP A 2 82.20 -10.95 -4.22
CA ASP A 2 81.54 -10.59 -2.96
C ASP A 2 82.22 -9.39 -2.25
N THR A 3 81.56 -8.58 -1.42
CA THR A 3 80.75 -8.94 -0.25
C THR A 3 79.77 -7.84 0.18
N SER A 4 78.69 -8.29 0.82
CA SER A 4 77.71 -7.59 1.68
C SER A 4 78.30 -6.61 2.71
N ASP A 5 77.56 -5.55 3.07
CA ASP A 5 76.78 -5.56 4.33
C ASP A 5 75.87 -4.33 4.52
N ASN A 6 74.74 -4.60 5.18
CA ASN A 6 73.70 -3.67 5.62
C ASN A 6 74.20 -2.71 6.70
N SER A 7 73.63 -1.50 6.75
CA SER A 7 73.01 -0.90 7.95
C SER A 7 72.73 0.58 7.70
N PHE A 8 71.47 1.01 7.86
CA PHE A 8 71.14 2.43 8.01
C PHE A 8 70.25 2.61 9.24
N HIS A 9 70.70 3.51 10.11
CA HIS A 9 70.09 3.94 11.36
C HIS A 9 69.12 5.11 11.15
N SER A 10 68.09 5.17 12.03
CA SER A 10 67.49 6.37 12.67
C SER A 10 66.66 7.32 11.77
N SER A 11 65.52 7.94 12.16
CA SER A 11 65.10 8.45 13.49
C SER A 11 63.56 8.66 13.64
N GLU A 12 63.12 8.48 14.88
CA GLU A 12 62.10 9.15 15.72
C GLU A 12 60.95 10.03 15.16
N ALA A 13 59.72 9.79 15.64
CA ALA A 13 58.98 10.74 16.52
C ALA A 13 57.69 10.13 17.14
N LYS A 14 57.43 10.52 18.39
CA LYS A 14 56.48 9.99 19.38
C LYS A 14 55.06 10.58 19.30
N GLN A 15 54.07 9.76 19.70
CA GLN A 15 52.93 10.01 20.62
C GLN A 15 51.74 9.12 20.18
N GLY A 16 51.14 8.22 20.95
CA GLY A 16 51.32 7.73 22.31
C GLY A 16 50.08 6.88 22.65
N SER A 17 50.26 5.64 23.12
CA SER A 17 49.36 5.03 24.10
C SER A 17 50.09 3.88 24.78
N ILE A 18 50.30 4.10 26.06
CA ILE A 18 51.01 3.28 27.04
C ILE A 18 50.12 2.10 27.42
N VAL A 19 50.61 0.87 27.25
CA VAL A 19 50.63 -0.17 28.29
C VAL A 19 51.87 -1.04 28.01
N VAL A 20 53.01 -0.64 28.58
CA VAL A 20 54.20 -1.49 28.64
C VAL A 20 54.07 -2.40 29.85
N SER A 21 54.29 -3.68 29.60
CA SER A 21 54.64 -4.78 30.50
C SER A 21 54.97 -4.38 31.93
N SER A 22 54.03 -4.64 32.85
CA SER A 22 54.30 -4.78 34.29
C SER A 22 54.25 -6.23 34.78
N GLU A 23 54.09 -7.21 33.86
CA GLU A 23 53.85 -8.62 34.21
C GLU A 23 54.99 -9.59 33.85
N GLU A 24 55.95 -9.19 33.01
CA GLU A 24 57.16 -9.99 32.76
C GLU A 24 58.14 -9.99 33.95
N LEU A 25 57.97 -9.07 34.90
CA LEU A 25 58.71 -9.08 36.18
C LEU A 25 58.01 -9.89 37.29
N LYS A 26 56.72 -10.24 37.12
CA LYS A 26 55.95 -11.02 38.12
C LYS A 26 56.12 -12.54 37.99
N SER A 27 56.31 -13.06 36.77
CA SER A 27 56.44 -14.51 36.57
C SER A 27 57.77 -15.08 37.09
N LYS A 28 58.84 -14.28 37.08
CA LYS A 28 60.09 -14.62 37.80
C LYS A 28 59.96 -14.42 39.31
N SER A 29 59.10 -13.50 39.78
CA SER A 29 58.90 -13.31 41.21
C SER A 29 58.10 -14.44 41.86
N ASP A 30 57.22 -15.14 41.14
CA ASP A 30 56.35 -16.18 41.73
C ASP A 30 57.04 -17.55 41.91
N ASP A 31 57.99 -17.91 41.04
CA ASP A 31 58.84 -19.09 41.26
C ASP A 31 59.93 -18.83 42.31
N ILE A 32 60.42 -17.58 42.40
CA ILE A 32 61.37 -17.14 43.45
C ILE A 32 60.64 -16.95 44.79
N SER A 33 59.40 -16.44 44.81
CA SER A 33 58.61 -16.24 46.03
C SER A 33 58.18 -17.56 46.64
N ASN A 34 57.79 -18.56 45.84
CA ASN A 34 57.46 -19.89 46.37
C ASN A 34 58.67 -20.60 46.99
N ALA A 35 59.87 -20.46 46.41
CA ALA A 35 61.10 -21.01 46.98
C ALA A 35 61.54 -20.24 48.25
N ALA A 36 61.44 -18.90 48.22
CA ALA A 36 61.76 -18.03 49.36
C ALA A 36 60.80 -18.25 50.54
N MET A 37 59.48 -18.32 50.29
CA MET A 37 58.46 -18.58 51.32
C MET A 37 58.59 -19.99 51.93
N THR A 38 59.00 -21.00 51.16
CA THR A 38 59.27 -22.33 51.73
C THR A 38 60.50 -22.37 52.61
N ASN A 39 61.56 -21.63 52.26
CA ASN A 39 62.74 -21.49 53.12
C ASN A 39 62.39 -20.70 54.39
N GLU A 40 61.62 -19.63 54.26
CA GLU A 40 61.14 -18.82 55.38
C GLU A 40 60.24 -19.63 56.34
N SER A 41 59.29 -20.40 55.80
CA SER A 41 58.40 -21.27 56.58
C SER A 41 59.17 -22.39 57.29
N PHE A 42 60.21 -22.95 56.66
CA PHE A 42 61.06 -23.95 57.29
C PHE A 42 62.00 -23.32 58.34
N THR A 43 62.49 -22.10 58.13
CA THR A 43 63.28 -21.38 59.13
C THR A 43 62.45 -21.03 60.37
N ILE A 44 61.18 -20.61 60.19
CA ILE A 44 60.23 -20.37 61.27
C ILE A 44 60.00 -21.66 62.06
N PHE A 45 59.77 -22.79 61.36
CA PHE A 45 59.65 -24.09 62.00
C PHE A 45 60.89 -24.45 62.85
N THR A 46 62.11 -24.27 62.32
CA THR A 46 63.34 -24.58 63.08
C THR A 46 63.54 -23.66 64.29
N GLN A 47 63.09 -22.40 64.20
CA GLN A 47 63.16 -21.44 65.28
C GLN A 47 62.16 -21.81 66.40
N GLU A 48 60.90 -22.07 66.05
CA GLU A 48 59.87 -22.52 67.01
C GLU A 48 60.27 -23.87 67.66
N LEU A 49 60.91 -24.76 66.91
CA LEU A 49 61.38 -26.05 67.44
C LEU A 49 62.49 -25.88 68.51
N SER A 50 63.31 -24.83 68.40
CA SER A 50 64.41 -24.56 69.33
C SER A 50 63.97 -24.07 70.71
N GLU A 51 62.70 -23.68 70.85
CA GLU A 51 62.10 -23.21 72.11
C GLU A 51 61.73 -24.39 73.04
N PHE A 52 61.60 -25.60 72.51
CA PHE A 52 61.26 -26.80 73.28
C PHE A 52 62.52 -27.47 73.83
N SER A 53 62.58 -27.66 75.15
CA SER A 53 63.73 -28.27 75.82
C SER A 53 63.69 -29.81 75.79
N SER A 54 62.51 -30.41 75.66
CA SER A 54 62.32 -31.87 75.64
C SER A 54 62.28 -32.43 74.22
N ILE A 55 63.02 -33.51 73.98
CA ILE A 55 63.03 -34.24 72.70
C ILE A 55 61.62 -34.78 72.37
N GLU A 56 60.85 -35.18 73.38
CA GLU A 56 59.47 -35.67 73.18
C GLU A 56 58.54 -34.55 72.68
N GLU A 57 58.70 -33.33 73.20
CA GLU A 57 57.94 -32.15 72.78
C GLU A 57 58.35 -31.70 71.37
N GLN A 58 59.65 -31.75 71.06
CA GLN A 58 60.16 -31.46 69.71
C GLN A 58 59.60 -32.44 68.66
N VAL A 59 59.50 -33.73 68.99
CA VAL A 59 58.90 -34.74 68.10
C VAL A 59 57.40 -34.51 67.95
N ALA A 60 56.68 -34.25 69.05
CA ALA A 60 55.25 -33.98 69.02
C ALA A 60 54.91 -32.74 68.18
N PHE A 61 55.64 -31.64 68.38
CA PHE A 61 55.51 -30.40 67.63
C PHE A 61 55.83 -30.59 66.14
N SER A 62 56.89 -31.35 65.83
CA SER A 62 57.24 -31.68 64.43
C SER A 62 56.11 -32.45 63.74
N LEU A 63 55.46 -33.39 64.43
CA LEU A 63 54.33 -34.15 63.88
C LEU A 63 53.08 -33.28 63.71
N GLU A 64 52.82 -32.36 64.64
CA GLU A 64 51.72 -31.40 64.51
C GLU A 64 51.93 -30.46 63.31
N LYS A 65 53.14 -29.93 63.14
CA LYS A 65 53.48 -29.08 61.99
C LYS A 65 53.47 -29.86 60.66
N MET A 66 53.84 -31.15 60.67
CA MET A 66 53.64 -32.03 59.51
C MET A 66 52.14 -32.15 59.16
N GLU A 67 51.28 -32.34 60.15
CA GLU A 67 49.82 -32.44 59.93
C GLU A 67 49.23 -31.11 59.44
N GLN A 68 49.63 -29.99 60.03
CA GLN A 68 49.23 -28.64 59.58
C GLN A 68 49.70 -28.35 58.14
N ALA A 69 50.90 -28.80 57.75
CA ALA A 69 51.39 -28.66 56.39
C ALA A 69 50.56 -29.45 55.36
N LEU A 70 49.93 -30.57 55.76
CA LEU A 70 49.00 -31.33 54.91
C LEU A 70 47.59 -30.72 54.85
N ARG A 71 47.12 -30.09 55.94
CA ARG A 71 45.75 -29.55 56.07
C ARG A 71 45.59 -28.06 55.73
N ASN A 72 46.60 -27.42 55.17
CA ASN A 72 46.56 -25.98 54.91
C ASN A 72 45.40 -25.60 53.95
N ASN A 73 44.66 -24.53 54.29
CA ASN A 73 43.48 -24.04 53.55
C ASN A 73 43.78 -23.59 52.11
N GLN A 74 45.06 -23.36 51.78
CA GLN A 74 45.51 -22.97 50.43
C GLN A 74 46.08 -24.16 49.62
N GLY A 75 45.91 -25.39 50.12
CA GLY A 75 46.48 -26.62 49.56
C GLY A 75 47.69 -27.13 50.35
N ALA A 76 47.94 -28.43 50.29
CA ALA A 76 49.01 -29.08 51.06
C ALA A 76 50.40 -28.56 50.66
N ASN A 77 51.17 -28.06 51.63
CA ASN A 77 52.55 -27.62 51.43
C ASN A 77 53.50 -28.82 51.55
N LEU A 78 53.54 -29.65 50.49
CA LEU A 78 54.34 -30.86 50.46
C LEU A 78 55.84 -30.59 50.64
N LYS A 79 56.38 -29.47 50.14
CA LYS A 79 57.80 -29.11 50.29
C LYS A 79 58.18 -28.95 51.77
N LEU A 80 57.38 -28.19 52.53
CA LEU A 80 57.56 -28.01 53.97
C LEU A 80 57.37 -29.34 54.72
N PHE A 81 56.33 -30.11 54.38
CA PHE A 81 56.07 -31.43 54.95
C PHE A 81 57.28 -32.37 54.82
N TRP A 82 57.88 -32.48 53.62
CA TRP A 82 59.04 -33.33 53.38
C TRP A 82 60.31 -32.85 54.10
N ALA A 83 60.47 -31.53 54.25
CA ALA A 83 61.56 -30.94 55.02
C ALA A 83 61.45 -31.23 56.52
N ILE A 84 60.26 -31.03 57.11
CA ILE A 84 59.99 -31.36 58.52
C ILE A 84 60.14 -32.87 58.75
N ARG A 85 59.62 -33.71 57.83
CA ARG A 85 59.77 -35.16 57.90
C ARG A 85 61.23 -35.60 58.00
N LYS A 86 62.11 -34.98 57.19
CA LYS A 86 63.55 -35.28 57.18
C LYS A 86 64.21 -34.84 58.49
N HIS A 87 63.79 -33.70 59.03
CA HIS A 87 64.29 -33.15 60.29
C HIS A 87 63.82 -33.95 61.52
N CYS A 88 62.59 -34.46 61.51
CA CYS A 88 62.00 -35.19 62.63
C CYS A 88 62.59 -36.60 62.80
N LEU A 89 63.04 -37.23 61.71
CA LEU A 89 63.51 -38.62 61.70
C LEU A 89 64.66 -38.95 62.69
N PRO A 90 65.73 -38.12 62.81
CA PRO A 90 66.77 -38.36 63.81
C PRO A 90 66.30 -38.24 65.26
N LEU A 91 65.30 -37.40 65.55
CA LEU A 91 64.83 -37.10 66.91
C LEU A 91 64.16 -38.32 67.59
N PHE A 92 63.55 -39.22 66.80
CA PHE A 92 62.93 -40.46 67.31
C PHE A 92 63.90 -41.38 68.04
N HIS A 93 65.18 -41.38 67.67
CA HIS A 93 66.21 -42.23 68.29
C HIS A 93 66.60 -41.75 69.69
N GLN A 94 66.31 -40.49 70.01
CA GLN A 94 66.69 -39.83 71.25
C GLN A 94 65.53 -39.80 72.28
N VAL A 95 64.34 -40.30 71.93
CA VAL A 95 63.17 -40.37 72.83
C VAL A 95 63.32 -41.52 73.82
N GLU A 96 63.55 -41.26 75.10
CA GLU A 96 63.81 -42.31 76.11
C GLU A 96 62.60 -43.24 76.38
N ASN A 97 61.37 -42.72 76.30
CA ASN A 97 60.16 -43.49 76.59
C ASN A 97 59.74 -44.39 75.40
N VAL A 98 59.82 -45.70 75.59
CA VAL A 98 59.49 -46.71 74.55
C VAL A 98 58.03 -46.64 74.09
N GLY A 99 57.08 -46.36 75.00
CA GLY A 99 55.65 -46.26 74.68
C GLY A 99 55.33 -45.05 73.81
N LYS A 100 55.82 -43.87 74.22
CA LYS A 100 55.66 -42.62 73.46
C LYS A 100 56.41 -42.67 72.13
N ARG A 101 57.60 -43.27 72.09
CA ARG A 101 58.35 -43.51 70.85
C ARG A 101 57.52 -44.33 69.86
N ALA A 102 56.86 -45.40 70.31
CA ALA A 102 56.01 -46.21 69.46
C ALA A 102 54.76 -45.45 68.96
N GLU A 103 54.15 -44.60 69.80
CA GLU A 103 53.00 -43.76 69.43
C GLU A 103 53.38 -42.70 68.39
N PHE A 104 54.43 -41.91 68.64
CA PHE A 104 54.92 -40.91 67.69
C PHE A 104 55.34 -41.55 66.38
N TRP A 105 55.96 -42.74 66.42
CA TRP A 105 56.37 -43.47 65.22
C TRP A 105 55.17 -43.92 64.36
N ARG A 106 54.08 -44.38 64.99
CA ARG A 106 52.82 -44.67 64.26
C ARG A 106 52.27 -43.43 63.58
N ARG A 107 52.15 -42.31 64.31
CA ARG A 107 51.67 -41.04 63.76
C ARG A 107 52.56 -40.53 62.61
N TYR A 108 53.88 -40.67 62.73
CA TYR A 108 54.83 -40.36 61.66
C TYR A 108 54.60 -41.18 60.39
N ILE A 109 54.35 -42.48 60.53
CA ILE A 109 54.05 -43.39 59.43
C ILE A 109 52.73 -43.01 58.76
N ASP A 110 51.69 -42.71 59.54
CA ASP A 110 50.37 -42.38 59.01
C ASP A 110 50.38 -41.05 58.26
N LEU A 111 50.97 -40.00 58.83
CA LEU A 111 51.20 -38.71 58.14
C LEU A 111 52.06 -38.89 56.88
N THR A 112 53.05 -39.78 56.92
CA THR A 112 53.85 -40.15 55.76
C THR A 112 53.04 -40.78 54.64
N LYS A 113 52.10 -41.69 54.97
CA LYS A 113 51.21 -42.32 53.98
C LYS A 113 50.28 -41.29 53.39
N GLU A 114 49.69 -40.44 54.22
CA GLU A 114 48.81 -39.34 53.80
C GLU A 114 49.55 -38.34 52.89
N GLY A 115 50.76 -37.92 53.26
CA GLY A 115 51.59 -37.04 52.42
C GLY A 115 52.00 -37.66 51.09
N ARG A 116 52.19 -38.98 51.01
CA ARG A 116 52.39 -39.69 49.73
C ARG A 116 51.11 -39.75 48.91
N HIS A 117 49.97 -39.99 49.55
CA HIS A 117 48.67 -40.04 48.89
C HIS A 117 48.29 -38.67 48.28
N ILE A 118 48.41 -37.60 49.06
CA ILE A 118 48.17 -36.22 48.60
C ILE A 118 49.12 -35.86 47.45
N LYS A 119 50.39 -36.28 47.51
CA LYS A 119 51.32 -36.11 46.38
C LYS A 119 50.85 -36.84 45.12
N SER A 120 50.37 -38.08 45.24
CA SER A 120 49.82 -38.84 44.10
C SER A 120 48.65 -38.10 43.47
N LEU A 121 47.72 -37.59 44.30
CA LEU A 121 46.58 -36.82 43.83
C LEU A 121 47.02 -35.54 43.08
N GLN A 122 47.98 -34.78 43.63
CA GLN A 122 48.50 -33.59 42.94
C GLN A 122 49.22 -33.92 41.63
N ASP A 123 49.98 -35.02 41.57
CA ASP A 123 50.64 -35.47 40.35
C ASP A 123 49.63 -35.95 39.28
N GLU A 124 48.54 -36.61 39.71
CA GLU A 124 47.41 -37.03 38.85
C GLU A 124 46.62 -35.83 38.32
N GLU A 125 46.27 -34.88 39.17
CA GLU A 125 45.63 -33.61 38.79
C GLU A 125 46.48 -32.83 37.78
N GLY A 126 47.79 -32.72 38.03
CA GLY A 126 48.72 -32.07 37.10
C GLY A 126 48.80 -32.79 35.75
N THR A 127 48.78 -34.12 35.75
CA THR A 127 48.77 -34.93 34.52
C THR A 127 47.46 -34.77 33.76
N PHE A 128 46.33 -34.72 34.48
CA PHE A 128 45.01 -34.51 33.90
C PHE A 128 44.88 -33.14 33.23
N VAL A 129 45.33 -32.06 33.89
CA VAL A 129 45.34 -30.70 33.31
C VAL A 129 46.21 -30.64 32.05
N VAL A 130 47.39 -31.28 32.07
CA VAL A 130 48.23 -31.39 30.87
C VAL A 130 47.48 -32.12 29.73
N GLY A 131 46.77 -33.20 30.04
CA GLY A 131 45.95 -33.93 29.06
C GLY A 131 44.82 -33.10 28.47
N GLN A 132 44.15 -32.26 29.29
CA GLN A 132 43.10 -31.35 28.82
C GLN A 132 43.65 -30.30 27.87
N ILE A 133 44.78 -29.67 28.19
CA ILE A 133 45.45 -28.69 27.33
C ILE A 133 45.89 -29.35 26.01
N GLU A 134 46.45 -30.56 26.07
CA GLU A 134 46.86 -31.30 24.88
C GLU A 134 45.67 -31.63 23.98
N LEU A 135 44.54 -32.07 24.55
CA LEU A 135 43.32 -32.34 23.82
C LEU A 135 42.78 -31.05 23.18
N ALA A 136 42.69 -29.96 23.94
CA ALA A 136 42.19 -28.68 23.46
C ALA A 136 43.02 -28.12 22.29
N ILE A 137 44.36 -28.20 22.38
CA ILE A 137 45.26 -27.81 21.30
C ILE A 137 45.08 -28.73 20.09
N SER A 138 44.98 -30.04 20.29
CA SER A 138 44.86 -31.00 19.19
C SER A 138 43.52 -30.85 18.44
N CYS A 139 42.41 -30.62 19.16
CA CYS A 139 41.13 -30.28 18.54
C CYS A 139 41.21 -28.98 17.75
N LEU A 140 41.88 -27.95 18.30
CA LEU A 140 42.07 -26.69 17.59
C LEU A 140 42.94 -26.84 16.33
N GLU A 141 44.00 -27.66 16.40
CA GLU A 141 44.84 -27.99 15.23
C GLU A 141 44.03 -28.67 14.14
N GLN A 142 43.19 -29.64 14.52
CA GLN A 142 42.30 -30.32 13.60
C GLN A 142 41.28 -29.35 12.99
N ASP A 143 40.62 -28.53 13.79
CA ASP A 143 39.62 -27.55 13.34
C ASP A 143 40.24 -26.56 12.32
N VAL A 144 41.44 -26.06 12.61
CA VAL A 144 42.16 -25.13 11.72
C VAL A 144 42.55 -25.82 10.42
N THR A 145 43.07 -27.05 10.49
CA THR A 145 43.47 -27.81 9.30
C THR A 145 42.25 -28.13 8.43
N SER A 146 41.16 -28.62 9.02
CA SER A 146 39.91 -28.89 8.30
C SER A 146 39.30 -27.65 7.65
N PHE A 147 39.41 -26.49 8.31
CA PHE A 147 39.00 -25.20 7.74
C PHE A 147 39.89 -24.78 6.55
N LEU A 148 41.21 -24.96 6.65
CA LEU A 148 42.14 -24.60 5.58
C LEU A 148 42.02 -25.53 4.36
N ASP A 149 41.76 -26.82 4.59
CA ASP A 149 41.59 -27.84 3.54
C ASP A 149 40.19 -27.82 2.90
N GLY A 150 39.28 -26.97 3.41
CA GLY A 150 37.91 -26.85 2.88
C GLY A 150 37.04 -28.09 3.10
N THR A 151 37.38 -28.95 4.05
CA THR A 151 36.70 -30.23 4.31
C THR A 151 35.49 -30.08 5.22
N ASN A 152 35.40 -28.99 5.99
CA ASN A 152 34.18 -28.64 6.72
C ASN A 152 33.30 -27.74 5.85
N PRO A 153 32.03 -28.14 5.56
CA PRO A 153 31.10 -27.21 4.96
C PRO A 153 30.98 -26.02 5.92
N LEU A 154 31.20 -24.82 5.39
CA LEU A 154 30.93 -23.55 6.07
C LEU A 154 29.41 -23.46 6.32
N THR A 155 28.87 -24.25 7.25
CA THR A 155 27.51 -24.10 7.76
C THR A 155 27.50 -22.88 8.68
N VAL A 156 27.58 -21.71 8.07
CA VAL A 156 27.03 -20.50 8.67
C VAL A 156 25.54 -20.81 8.85
N GLN A 157 25.08 -20.88 10.10
CA GLN A 157 23.66 -20.93 10.39
C GLN A 157 22.97 -19.82 9.57
N GLU A 158 22.03 -20.21 8.70
CA GLU A 158 21.27 -19.31 7.81
C GLU A 158 20.37 -18.30 8.58
N GLU A 159 20.54 -18.17 9.89
CA GLU A 159 19.69 -17.36 10.77
C GLU A 159 19.92 -15.84 10.66
N GLN A 160 20.87 -15.38 9.84
CA GLN A 160 20.97 -13.95 9.47
C GLN A 160 20.28 -13.69 8.13
N SER A 161 18.94 -13.80 8.12
CA SER A 161 18.10 -13.44 6.96
C SER A 161 18.23 -11.97 6.53
N VAL A 162 18.94 -11.15 7.31
CA VAL A 162 19.15 -9.71 7.08
C VAL A 162 20.65 -9.36 6.99
N PHE A 163 21.45 -10.16 6.27
CA PHE A 163 22.84 -9.81 5.98
C PHE A 163 22.92 -8.84 4.78
N LEU A 164 23.32 -7.59 5.05
CA LEU A 164 23.53 -6.51 4.07
C LEU A 164 22.28 -6.14 3.24
N GLU A 165 21.30 -5.44 3.82
CA GLU A 165 20.15 -4.84 3.09
C GLU A 165 20.55 -3.57 2.31
N THR A 166 21.60 -3.65 1.48
CA THR A 166 22.13 -2.47 0.78
C THR A 166 22.19 -2.74 -0.71
N GLN A 167 21.46 -1.97 -1.52
CA GLN A 167 21.47 -2.13 -2.98
C GLN A 167 22.86 -1.88 -3.57
N THR A 168 23.63 -1.01 -2.92
CA THR A 168 25.02 -0.67 -3.27
C THR A 168 25.92 -1.89 -3.25
N LEU A 169 25.75 -2.79 -2.27
CA LEU A 169 26.61 -3.95 -2.06
C LEU A 169 26.07 -5.22 -2.72
N GLU A 170 24.90 -5.16 -3.35
CA GLU A 170 24.23 -6.36 -3.91
C GLU A 170 25.09 -7.08 -4.95
N LYS A 171 25.86 -6.32 -5.76
CA LYS A 171 26.76 -6.88 -6.78
C LYS A 171 27.88 -7.76 -6.21
N ARG A 172 28.41 -7.40 -5.05
CA ARG A 172 29.50 -8.12 -4.36
C ARG A 172 29.00 -8.85 -3.10
N LYS A 173 27.70 -9.07 -2.97
CA LYS A 173 27.09 -9.67 -1.77
C LYS A 173 27.58 -11.08 -1.48
N ALA A 174 27.72 -11.91 -2.53
CA ALA A 174 28.26 -13.26 -2.39
C ALA A 174 29.70 -13.23 -1.85
N PHE A 175 30.53 -12.36 -2.40
CA PHE A 175 31.90 -12.12 -1.95
C PHE A 175 31.97 -11.71 -0.47
N TYR A 176 31.17 -10.74 -0.04
CA TYR A 176 31.13 -10.32 1.37
C TYR A 176 30.63 -11.43 2.31
N LYS A 177 29.63 -12.22 1.88
CA LYS A 177 29.12 -13.34 2.68
C LYS A 177 30.18 -14.41 2.91
N GLU A 178 30.88 -14.81 1.86
CA GLU A 178 31.93 -15.83 1.92
C GLU A 178 33.11 -15.40 2.80
N LEU A 179 33.55 -14.14 2.62
CA LEU A 179 34.62 -13.57 3.44
C LEU A 179 34.21 -13.38 4.89
N HIS A 180 32.97 -12.93 5.15
CA HIS A 180 32.46 -12.80 6.51
C HIS A 180 32.41 -14.15 7.23
N ALA A 181 31.90 -15.19 6.56
CA ALA A 181 31.89 -16.55 7.09
C ALA A 181 33.32 -17.00 7.50
N SER A 182 34.26 -16.82 6.58
CA SER A 182 35.67 -17.17 6.80
C SER A 182 36.31 -16.37 7.95
N LEU A 183 36.00 -15.08 8.04
CA LEU A 183 36.52 -14.18 9.08
C LEU A 183 35.94 -14.46 10.47
N VAL A 184 34.69 -14.91 10.57
CA VAL A 184 34.09 -15.33 11.85
C VAL A 184 34.85 -16.54 12.41
N TRP A 185 35.11 -17.55 11.59
CA TRP A 185 35.89 -18.72 11.97
C TRP A 185 37.33 -18.35 12.37
N LEU A 186 38.04 -17.58 11.53
CA LEU A 186 39.40 -17.13 11.83
C LEU A 186 39.48 -16.27 13.10
N SER A 187 38.44 -15.49 13.40
CA SER A 187 38.35 -14.71 14.64
C SER A 187 38.13 -15.59 15.85
N SER A 188 37.29 -16.62 15.74
CA SER A 188 37.11 -17.65 16.77
C SER A 188 38.41 -18.40 17.07
N PHE A 189 39.12 -18.87 16.02
CA PHE A 189 40.42 -19.50 16.18
C PHE A 189 41.45 -18.57 16.82
N SER A 190 41.50 -17.30 16.38
CA SER A 190 42.38 -16.29 16.97
C SER A 190 42.14 -16.14 18.47
N ALA A 191 40.88 -16.05 18.90
CA ALA A 191 40.51 -15.94 20.31
C ALA A 191 40.93 -17.18 21.10
N ARG A 192 40.59 -18.38 20.61
CA ARG A 192 40.96 -19.66 21.24
C ARG A 192 42.48 -19.82 21.40
N ILE A 193 43.27 -19.43 20.40
CA ILE A 193 44.74 -19.46 20.49
C ILE A 193 45.24 -18.52 21.61
N ILE A 194 44.69 -17.30 21.69
CA ILE A 194 45.08 -16.32 22.71
C ILE A 194 44.70 -16.80 24.11
N ASP A 195 43.50 -17.35 24.27
CA ASP A 195 43.00 -17.82 25.56
C ASP A 195 43.80 -19.04 26.04
N LEU A 196 44.09 -20.00 25.17
CA LEU A 196 44.96 -21.13 25.50
C LEU A 196 46.39 -20.69 25.86
N ARG A 197 46.93 -19.63 25.22
CA ARG A 197 48.23 -19.07 25.61
C ARG A 197 48.19 -18.49 27.02
N LYS A 198 47.13 -17.74 27.37
CA LYS A 198 46.95 -17.17 28.72
C LYS A 198 46.78 -18.26 29.77
N GLU A 199 45.97 -19.26 29.48
CA GLU A 199 45.77 -20.41 30.36
C GLU A 199 47.09 -21.17 30.58
N LEU A 200 47.83 -21.44 29.50
CA LEU A 200 49.13 -22.09 29.58
C LEU A 200 50.15 -21.27 30.39
N MET A 201 50.09 -19.94 30.34
CA MET A 201 50.93 -19.07 31.18
C MET A 201 50.66 -19.28 32.67
N ASN A 202 49.39 -19.47 33.05
CA ASN A 202 48.96 -19.59 34.45
C ASN A 202 49.08 -21.01 35.01
N VAL A 203 49.07 -22.04 34.16
CA VAL A 203 49.17 -23.44 34.61
C VAL A 203 50.61 -23.79 35.01
N GLY A 204 50.74 -24.30 36.24
CA GLY A 204 51.97 -24.85 36.79
C GLY A 204 52.34 -26.18 36.11
N MET A 205 53.31 -26.14 35.21
CA MET A 205 53.71 -27.29 34.38
C MET A 205 55.23 -27.30 34.20
N ARG A 206 55.80 -28.50 33.96
CA ARG A 206 57.21 -28.61 33.56
C ARG A 206 57.48 -27.74 32.34
N MET A 207 58.51 -26.89 32.43
CA MET A 207 58.84 -25.89 31.41
C MET A 207 59.02 -26.47 30.00
N ARG A 208 59.55 -27.71 29.89
CA ARG A 208 59.71 -28.40 28.61
C ARG A 208 58.38 -28.70 27.91
N LEU A 209 57.36 -29.11 28.66
CA LEU A 209 56.01 -29.37 28.12
C LEU A 209 55.31 -28.07 27.75
N LYS A 210 55.42 -27.07 28.63
CA LYS A 210 54.90 -25.71 28.39
C LYS A 210 55.49 -25.10 27.11
N SER A 211 56.79 -25.26 26.88
CA SER A 211 57.47 -24.82 25.66
C SER A 211 56.96 -25.53 24.40
N LYS A 212 56.69 -26.85 24.48
CA LYS A 212 56.12 -27.63 23.37
C LYS A 212 54.72 -27.11 23.00
N PHE A 213 53.86 -26.83 23.98
CA PHE A 213 52.53 -26.28 23.73
C PHE A 213 52.58 -24.87 23.16
N PHE A 214 53.47 -24.00 23.65
CA PHE A 214 53.66 -22.66 23.05
C PHE A 214 54.15 -22.73 21.60
N GLN A 215 55.05 -23.65 21.26
CA GLN A 215 55.50 -23.85 19.88
C GLN A 215 54.33 -24.26 18.97
N ARG A 216 53.51 -25.22 19.39
CA ARG A 216 52.30 -25.65 18.66
C ARG A 216 51.33 -24.48 18.43
N LEU A 217 51.00 -23.75 19.50
CA LEU A 217 50.14 -22.55 19.42
C LEU A 217 50.78 -21.41 18.60
N SER A 218 52.11 -21.35 18.51
CA SER A 218 52.80 -20.40 17.64
C SER A 218 52.66 -20.77 16.17
N LEU A 219 52.82 -22.05 15.83
CA LEU A 219 52.63 -22.55 14.47
C LEU A 219 51.20 -22.32 13.99
N LEU A 220 50.20 -22.60 14.82
CA LEU A 220 48.79 -22.27 14.53
C LEU A 220 48.57 -20.78 14.34
N GLY A 221 49.14 -19.95 15.22
CA GLY A 221 49.07 -18.50 15.10
C GLY A 221 49.63 -18.00 13.77
N ASN A 222 50.76 -18.55 13.33
CA ASN A 222 51.41 -18.17 12.07
C ASN A 222 50.55 -18.50 10.83
N GLN A 223 49.60 -19.43 10.94
CA GLN A 223 48.66 -19.75 9.86
C GLN A 223 47.40 -18.87 9.93
N VAL A 224 46.85 -18.68 11.13
CA VAL A 224 45.55 -18.01 11.34
C VAL A 224 45.66 -16.48 11.27
N PHE A 225 46.66 -15.88 11.93
CA PHE A 225 46.74 -14.41 12.03
C PHE A 225 47.02 -13.71 10.69
N PRO A 226 47.96 -14.19 9.84
CA PRO A 226 48.19 -13.56 8.53
C PRO A 226 46.99 -13.66 7.61
N LYS A 227 46.38 -14.86 7.51
CA LYS A 227 45.19 -15.08 6.66
C LYS A 227 44.01 -14.22 7.11
N ARG A 228 43.80 -14.07 8.42
CA ARG A 228 42.78 -13.14 8.95
C ARG A 228 43.05 -11.70 8.54
N LYS A 229 44.30 -11.25 8.63
CA LYS A 229 44.70 -9.88 8.25
C LYS A 229 44.46 -9.63 6.76
N GLU A 230 44.87 -10.56 5.91
CA GLU A 230 44.66 -10.51 4.46
C GLU A 230 43.17 -10.40 4.09
N LEU A 231 42.31 -11.25 4.68
CA LEU A 231 40.87 -11.18 4.39
C LEU A 231 40.23 -9.87 4.90
N ILE A 232 40.70 -9.31 6.02
CA ILE A 232 40.28 -7.99 6.50
C ILE A 232 40.69 -6.90 5.50
N GLU A 233 41.90 -6.96 4.96
CA GLU A 233 42.40 -6.02 3.94
C GLU A 233 41.54 -6.11 2.67
N ASN A 234 41.28 -7.32 2.17
CA ASN A 234 40.43 -7.55 0.98
C ASN A 234 39.00 -7.02 1.17
N VAL A 235 38.38 -7.29 2.33
CA VAL A 235 37.04 -6.74 2.65
C VAL A 235 37.09 -5.22 2.76
N SER A 236 38.16 -4.66 3.31
CA SER A 236 38.32 -3.22 3.48
C SER A 236 38.45 -2.49 2.15
N GLU A 237 39.30 -3.00 1.25
CA GLU A 237 39.50 -2.42 -0.08
C GLU A 237 38.20 -2.44 -0.89
N ALA A 238 37.57 -3.62 -0.99
CA ALA A 238 36.31 -3.77 -1.71
C ALA A 238 35.20 -2.87 -1.16
N PHE A 239 35.09 -2.74 0.18
CA PHE A 239 34.07 -1.90 0.81
C PHE A 239 34.33 -0.42 0.57
N SER A 240 35.60 0.00 0.60
CA SER A 240 35.98 1.37 0.27
C SER A 240 35.61 1.72 -1.17
N GLU A 241 35.93 0.85 -2.13
CA GLU A 241 35.57 1.03 -3.55
C GLU A 241 34.05 1.12 -3.75
N ASP A 242 33.27 0.25 -3.10
CA ASP A 242 31.82 0.24 -3.24
C ASP A 242 31.19 1.52 -2.68
N VAL A 243 31.70 2.03 -1.55
CA VAL A 243 31.29 3.31 -0.98
C VAL A 243 31.68 4.47 -1.90
N GLU A 244 32.87 4.45 -2.50
CA GLU A 244 33.30 5.48 -3.46
C GLU A 244 32.47 5.48 -4.74
N SER A 245 32.11 4.30 -5.24
CA SER A 245 31.21 4.14 -6.38
C SER A 245 29.82 4.69 -6.07
N PHE A 246 29.29 4.41 -4.87
CA PHE A 246 28.03 5.00 -4.40
C PHE A 246 28.07 6.52 -4.34
N VAL A 247 29.10 7.09 -3.70
CA VAL A 247 29.25 8.54 -3.57
C VAL A 247 29.37 9.18 -4.96
N SER A 248 30.17 8.58 -5.86
CA SER A 248 30.37 9.09 -7.22
C SER A 248 29.07 9.06 -8.02
N ARG A 249 28.30 7.97 -7.93
CA ARG A 249 27.06 7.79 -8.70
C ARG A 249 25.96 8.77 -8.28
N TYR A 250 25.83 9.05 -6.98
CA TYR A 250 24.68 9.80 -6.46
C TYR A 250 24.99 11.23 -6.01
N PHE A 251 26.25 11.58 -5.79
CA PHE A 251 26.63 12.89 -5.25
C PHE A 251 27.60 13.70 -6.12
N PHE A 252 28.39 13.07 -7.01
CA PHE A 252 29.41 13.80 -7.79
C PHE A 252 28.83 14.56 -9.00
N CYS A 253 27.84 14.00 -9.70
CA CYS A 253 27.19 14.62 -10.87
C CYS A 253 25.71 14.94 -10.65
N ALA A 254 25.22 14.92 -9.41
CA ALA A 254 23.79 15.02 -9.15
C ALA A 254 23.35 16.48 -9.01
N ASP A 255 22.39 16.88 -9.85
CA ASP A 255 21.65 18.12 -9.68
C ASP A 255 20.85 18.13 -8.38
N LYS A 256 20.67 19.32 -7.79
CA LYS A 256 19.92 19.51 -6.53
C LYS A 256 18.52 18.88 -6.59
N GLU A 257 17.86 18.93 -7.74
CA GLU A 257 16.53 18.36 -7.96
C GLU A 257 16.53 16.82 -8.10
N ALA A 258 17.58 16.24 -8.68
CA ALA A 258 17.74 14.79 -8.74
C ALA A 258 18.01 14.19 -7.35
N LEU A 259 18.82 14.89 -6.54
CA LEU A 259 19.03 14.57 -5.13
C LEU A 259 17.72 14.66 -4.34
N LYS A 260 16.95 15.75 -4.49
CA LYS A 260 15.66 15.95 -3.81
C LYS A 260 14.68 14.78 -4.02
N ARG A 261 14.58 14.25 -5.24
CA ARG A 261 13.70 13.11 -5.56
C ARG A 261 14.13 11.81 -4.87
N SER A 262 15.42 11.65 -4.58
CA SER A 262 16.00 10.42 -4.04
C SER A 262 16.43 10.51 -2.57
N VAL A 263 16.20 11.65 -1.89
CA VAL A 263 16.68 11.91 -0.52
C VAL A 263 16.36 10.77 0.45
N PHE A 264 15.11 10.31 0.51
CA PHE A 264 14.69 9.28 1.45
C PHE A 264 15.36 7.93 1.18
N PHE A 265 15.50 7.58 -0.11
CA PHE A 265 16.21 6.37 -0.53
C PHE A 265 17.70 6.46 -0.15
N LEU A 266 18.39 7.53 -0.53
CA LEU A 266 19.81 7.72 -0.24
C LEU A 266 20.10 7.74 1.26
N ARG A 267 19.18 8.31 2.05
CA ARG A 267 19.31 8.34 3.51
C ARG A 267 19.17 6.94 4.11
N LYS A 268 18.24 6.12 3.62
CA LYS A 268 18.15 4.71 4.02
C LYS A 268 19.42 3.96 3.64
N GLU A 269 19.91 4.19 2.43
CA GLU A 269 21.09 3.51 1.90
C GLU A 269 22.38 3.86 2.67
N ILE A 270 22.59 5.13 3.01
CA ILE A 270 23.73 5.56 3.85
C ILE A 270 23.69 4.87 5.22
N LYS A 271 22.51 4.79 5.84
CA LYS A 271 22.32 4.06 7.11
C LYS A 271 22.70 2.59 6.97
N ASN A 272 22.25 1.96 5.89
CA ASN A 272 22.51 0.56 5.62
C ASN A 272 24.00 0.31 5.36
N LEU A 273 24.68 1.19 4.62
CA LEU A 273 26.14 1.16 4.45
C LEU A 273 26.91 1.34 5.77
N GLN A 274 26.48 2.27 6.63
CA GLN A 274 27.09 2.46 7.95
C GLN A 274 26.88 1.25 8.88
N GLN A 275 25.74 0.57 8.77
CA GLN A 275 25.48 -0.65 9.51
C GLN A 275 26.28 -1.82 8.93
N ALA A 276 26.37 -1.93 7.61
CA ALA A 276 27.19 -2.91 6.91
C ALA A 276 28.66 -2.81 7.34
N ALA A 277 29.21 -1.59 7.43
CA ALA A 277 30.58 -1.35 7.88
C ALA A 277 30.86 -1.88 9.31
N LYS A 278 29.83 -2.00 10.17
CA LYS A 278 29.97 -2.57 11.52
C LYS A 278 29.91 -4.10 11.53
N CYS A 279 29.11 -4.67 10.64
CA CYS A 279 28.96 -6.12 10.51
C CYS A 279 30.14 -6.74 9.75
N LEU A 280 30.69 -6.01 8.78
CA LEU A 280 31.89 -6.39 8.06
C LEU A 280 33.11 -6.10 8.94
N ALA A 281 34.04 -7.06 9.02
CA ALA A 281 35.30 -6.90 9.74
C ALA A 281 36.27 -6.04 8.91
N VAL A 282 35.94 -4.75 8.77
CA VAL A 282 36.73 -3.74 8.06
C VAL A 282 37.83 -3.19 8.96
N SER A 283 38.96 -2.80 8.38
CA SER A 283 40.04 -2.11 9.10
C SER A 283 39.59 -0.79 9.72
N SER A 284 40.20 -0.41 10.84
CA SER A 284 39.81 0.80 11.59
C SER A 284 39.98 2.10 10.79
N THR A 285 40.94 2.14 9.86
CA THR A 285 41.19 3.29 8.98
C THR A 285 40.05 3.42 7.97
N VAL A 286 39.76 2.36 7.21
CA VAL A 286 38.68 2.36 6.21
C VAL A 286 37.32 2.56 6.87
N PHE A 287 37.08 2.01 8.05
CA PHE A 287 35.84 2.27 8.80
C PHE A 287 35.66 3.76 9.12
N SER A 288 36.71 4.42 9.59
CA SER A 288 36.67 5.85 9.92
C SER A 288 36.47 6.72 8.67
N ASP A 289 37.20 6.41 7.60
CA ASP A 289 37.17 7.18 6.35
C ASP A 289 35.83 7.05 5.63
N THR A 290 35.31 5.83 5.47
CA THR A 290 34.01 5.57 4.84
C THR A 290 32.87 6.17 5.67
N ARG A 291 32.92 6.07 7.01
CA ARG A 291 31.95 6.71 7.89
C ARG A 291 31.94 8.23 7.72
N LEU A 292 33.12 8.85 7.65
CA LEU A 292 33.24 10.30 7.50
C LEU A 292 32.72 10.76 6.13
N LYS A 293 33.05 10.04 5.04
CA LYS A 293 32.50 10.28 3.69
C LYS A 293 30.97 10.19 3.67
N LEU A 294 30.41 9.11 4.23
CA LEU A 294 28.97 8.90 4.31
C LEU A 294 28.26 9.94 5.19
N SER A 295 28.89 10.39 6.28
CA SER A 295 28.36 11.47 7.12
C SER A 295 28.30 12.81 6.37
N ARG A 296 29.31 13.13 5.55
CA ARG A 296 29.26 14.34 4.70
C ARG A 296 28.10 14.29 3.71
N CYS A 297 27.89 13.14 3.07
CA CYS A 297 26.76 12.92 2.16
C CYS A 297 25.42 13.05 2.88
N TRP A 298 25.33 12.53 4.10
CA TRP A 298 24.14 12.64 4.94
C TRP A 298 23.78 14.08 5.29
N ASP A 299 24.77 14.90 5.64
CA ASP A 299 24.55 16.30 6.00
C ASP A 299 24.05 17.11 4.80
N GLN A 300 24.54 16.81 3.58
CA GLN A 300 24.00 17.37 2.33
C GLN A 300 22.51 17.03 2.15
N LEU A 301 22.11 15.79 2.39
CA LEU A 301 20.71 15.36 2.28
C LEU A 301 19.80 15.97 3.35
N LYS A 302 20.33 16.18 4.57
CA LYS A 302 19.57 16.75 5.69
C LYS A 302 19.07 18.15 5.39
N GLY A 303 19.87 18.96 4.69
CA GLY A 303 19.46 20.29 4.22
C GLY A 303 18.29 20.21 3.23
N LEU A 304 18.40 19.31 2.24
CA LEU A 304 17.37 19.10 1.22
C LEU A 304 16.06 18.56 1.80
N GLU A 305 16.11 17.67 2.80
CA GLU A 305 14.90 17.18 3.47
C GLU A 305 14.16 18.31 4.20
N LYS A 306 14.91 19.22 4.84
CA LYS A 306 14.33 20.39 5.48
C LYS A 306 13.64 21.29 4.44
N GLU A 307 14.29 21.51 3.28
CA GLU A 307 13.67 22.23 2.16
C GLU A 307 12.40 21.52 1.65
N ILE A 308 12.44 20.20 1.43
CA ILE A 308 11.26 19.42 0.98
C ILE A 308 10.11 19.53 1.98
N ARG A 309 10.39 19.41 3.28
CA ARG A 309 9.37 19.55 4.33
C ARG A 309 8.81 20.97 4.38
N GLN A 310 9.65 21.99 4.22
CA GLN A 310 9.21 23.38 4.15
C GLN A 310 8.34 23.63 2.91
N GLU A 311 8.73 23.10 1.75
CA GLU A 311 7.95 23.22 0.51
C GLU A 311 6.60 22.49 0.62
N GLN A 312 6.59 21.27 1.16
CA GLN A 312 5.35 20.54 1.42
C GLN A 312 4.46 21.27 2.43
N SER A 313 5.04 21.87 3.48
CA SER A 313 4.29 22.67 4.44
C SER A 313 3.71 23.91 3.79
N ARG A 314 4.46 24.61 2.93
CA ARG A 314 4.00 25.78 2.19
C ARG A 314 2.87 25.41 1.24
N LEU A 315 3.04 24.33 0.47
CA LEU A 315 2.02 23.80 -0.43
C LEU A 315 0.74 23.43 0.33
N ARG A 316 0.83 22.85 1.53
CA ARG A 316 -0.35 22.55 2.35
C ARG A 316 -1.08 23.80 2.81
N VAL A 317 -0.36 24.85 3.22
CA VAL A 317 -0.97 26.13 3.63
C VAL A 317 -1.67 26.78 2.43
N THR A 318 -0.98 26.89 1.29
CA THR A 318 -1.56 27.43 0.05
C THR A 318 -2.74 26.58 -0.45
N SER A 319 -2.64 25.25 -0.36
CA SER A 319 -3.74 24.34 -0.70
C SER A 319 -4.94 24.54 0.21
N ALA A 320 -4.73 24.71 1.52
CA ALA A 320 -5.82 24.95 2.47
C ALA A 320 -6.54 26.28 2.18
N GLU A 321 -5.79 27.35 1.87
CA GLU A 321 -6.35 28.65 1.47
C GLU A 321 -7.13 28.56 0.16
N ASN A 322 -6.52 27.98 -0.88
CA ASN A 322 -7.14 27.77 -2.19
C ASN A 322 -8.39 26.88 -2.08
N SER A 323 -8.32 25.80 -1.30
CA SER A 323 -9.42 24.88 -1.07
C SER A 323 -10.58 25.57 -0.36
N LYS A 324 -10.28 26.42 0.63
CA LYS A 324 -11.30 27.24 1.31
C LYS A 324 -12.01 28.18 0.32
N GLU A 325 -11.26 28.89 -0.52
CA GLU A 325 -11.85 29.79 -1.52
C GLU A 325 -12.76 29.03 -2.50
N VAL A 326 -12.32 27.86 -2.99
CA VAL A 326 -13.14 27.03 -3.88
C VAL A 326 -14.40 26.52 -3.17
N ARG A 327 -14.32 26.10 -1.91
CA ARG A 327 -15.50 25.66 -1.13
C ARG A 327 -16.49 26.80 -0.91
N GLU A 328 -16.02 28.02 -0.67
CA GLU A 328 -16.88 29.21 -0.55
C GLU A 328 -17.65 29.44 -1.87
N GLN A 329 -16.99 29.29 -3.02
CA GLN A 329 -17.64 29.37 -4.34
C GLN A 329 -18.66 28.25 -4.55
N LEU A 330 -18.30 27.00 -4.23
CA LEU A 330 -19.22 25.86 -4.32
C LEU A 330 -20.44 26.05 -3.40
N THR A 331 -20.26 26.62 -2.21
CA THR A 331 -21.35 26.91 -1.27
C THR A 331 -22.29 27.99 -1.83
N SER A 332 -21.74 29.06 -2.42
CA SER A 332 -22.55 30.10 -3.07
C SER A 332 -23.34 29.55 -4.27
N ILE A 333 -22.72 28.68 -5.09
CA ILE A 333 -23.41 28.00 -6.20
C ILE A 333 -24.49 27.04 -5.68
N ALA A 334 -24.22 26.32 -4.59
CA ALA A 334 -25.20 25.45 -3.95
C ALA A 334 -26.44 26.23 -3.46
N GLN A 335 -26.24 27.40 -2.85
CA GLN A 335 -27.32 28.31 -2.46
C GLN A 335 -28.12 28.79 -3.68
N ALA A 336 -27.45 29.23 -4.75
CA ALA A 336 -28.12 29.65 -5.98
C ALA A 336 -28.92 28.51 -6.64
N LEU A 337 -28.48 27.26 -6.48
CA LEU A 337 -29.20 26.07 -6.96
C LEU A 337 -30.43 25.74 -6.11
N GLU A 338 -30.37 25.95 -4.80
CA GLU A 338 -31.51 25.78 -3.89
C GLU A 338 -32.57 26.87 -4.06
N GLU A 339 -32.14 28.12 -4.28
CA GLU A 339 -33.01 29.28 -4.52
C GLU A 339 -33.70 29.27 -5.91
N GLY A 340 -33.40 28.27 -6.75
CA GLY A 340 -34.02 28.14 -8.07
C GLY A 340 -33.46 29.12 -9.11
N GLY A 341 -32.16 29.46 -9.01
CA GLY A 341 -31.47 30.28 -9.99
C GLY A 341 -31.43 29.66 -11.39
N ASP A 342 -30.98 30.46 -12.37
CA ASP A 342 -30.88 30.04 -13.77
C ASP A 342 -29.92 28.84 -13.92
N LEU A 343 -30.49 27.67 -14.24
CA LEU A 343 -29.79 26.39 -14.35
C LEU A 343 -28.65 26.43 -15.38
N PHE A 344 -28.75 27.27 -16.41
CA PHE A 344 -27.69 27.43 -17.41
C PHE A 344 -26.50 28.20 -16.86
N ARG A 345 -26.74 29.25 -16.07
CA ARG A 345 -25.68 30.03 -15.40
C ARG A 345 -24.98 29.18 -14.35
N ILE A 346 -25.75 28.47 -13.53
CA ILE A 346 -25.21 27.57 -12.50
C ILE A 346 -24.30 26.50 -13.12
N ARG A 347 -24.69 25.92 -14.28
CA ARG A 347 -23.84 24.96 -15.00
C ARG A 347 -22.51 25.59 -15.44
N LYS A 348 -22.57 26.80 -16.00
CA LYS A 348 -21.38 27.53 -16.45
C LYS A 348 -20.44 27.86 -15.28
N ASP A 349 -21.00 28.20 -14.13
CA ASP A 349 -20.24 28.51 -12.93
C ASP A 349 -19.58 27.25 -12.33
N LEU A 350 -20.28 26.11 -12.30
CA LEU A 350 -19.68 24.81 -11.92
C LEU A 350 -18.55 24.40 -12.87
N ASP A 351 -18.72 24.59 -14.18
CA ASP A 351 -17.66 24.32 -15.16
C ASP A 351 -16.45 25.26 -14.97
N ALA A 352 -16.68 26.51 -14.59
CA ALA A 352 -15.61 27.46 -14.26
C ALA A 352 -14.84 27.04 -13.01
N VAL A 353 -15.54 26.61 -11.95
CA VAL A 353 -14.92 26.06 -10.74
C VAL A 353 -14.13 24.79 -11.05
N SER A 354 -14.65 23.89 -11.91
CA SER A 354 -13.93 22.69 -12.37
C SER A 354 -12.60 23.03 -13.05
N LYS A 355 -12.57 24.08 -13.88
CA LYS A 355 -11.34 24.57 -14.52
C LYS A 355 -10.38 25.16 -13.49
N ARG A 356 -10.92 25.91 -12.52
CA ARG A 356 -10.14 26.55 -11.45
C ARG A 356 -9.43 25.54 -10.56
N ILE A 357 -10.09 24.43 -10.20
CA ILE A 357 -9.48 23.32 -9.45
C ILE A 357 -8.27 22.73 -10.18
N ARG A 358 -8.25 22.72 -11.52
CA ARG A 358 -7.11 22.20 -12.30
C ARG A 358 -5.92 23.17 -12.38
N SER A 359 -6.17 24.46 -12.22
CA SER A 359 -5.14 25.50 -12.32
C SER A 359 -4.51 25.87 -10.98
N LEU A 360 -5.16 25.54 -9.85
CA LEU A 360 -4.69 25.90 -8.52
C LEU A 360 -3.72 24.85 -7.95
N ASP A 361 -2.75 25.32 -7.18
CA ASP A 361 -1.86 24.47 -6.40
C ASP A 361 -2.64 23.88 -5.22
N LEU A 362 -3.04 22.61 -5.39
CA LEU A 362 -3.81 21.83 -4.42
C LEU A 362 -3.13 20.48 -4.15
N VAL A 363 -3.23 20.03 -2.90
CA VAL A 363 -2.81 18.68 -2.49
C VAL A 363 -3.81 17.66 -3.04
N HIS A 364 -3.35 16.44 -3.31
CA HIS A 364 -4.17 15.36 -3.85
C HIS A 364 -5.48 15.15 -3.10
N ASP A 365 -5.44 15.08 -1.76
CA ASP A 365 -6.61 14.84 -0.93
C ASP A 365 -7.65 15.98 -1.06
N ASP A 366 -7.19 17.24 -1.11
CA ASP A 366 -8.07 18.40 -1.32
C ASP A 366 -8.70 18.38 -2.72
N VAL A 367 -7.96 17.96 -3.76
CA VAL A 367 -8.51 17.80 -5.12
C VAL A 367 -9.60 16.74 -5.16
N VAL A 368 -9.39 15.61 -4.47
CA VAL A 368 -10.39 14.52 -4.40
C VAL A 368 -11.65 15.01 -3.68
N ALA A 369 -11.50 15.69 -2.54
CA ALA A 369 -12.63 16.26 -1.80
C ALA A 369 -13.42 17.27 -2.64
N LEU A 370 -12.75 18.26 -3.24
CA LEU A 370 -13.41 19.30 -4.05
C LEU A 370 -14.10 18.71 -5.30
N LYS A 371 -13.50 17.70 -5.94
CA LYS A 371 -14.15 17.01 -7.06
C LYS A 371 -15.39 16.24 -6.64
N SER A 372 -15.38 15.62 -5.46
CA SER A 372 -16.56 14.94 -4.92
C SER A 372 -17.69 15.92 -4.64
N GLU A 373 -17.41 17.05 -4.01
CA GLU A 373 -18.38 18.14 -3.77
C GLU A 373 -18.94 18.67 -5.10
N LEU A 374 -18.07 18.94 -6.08
CA LEU A 374 -18.48 19.38 -7.42
C LEU A 374 -19.40 18.36 -8.11
N GLN A 375 -19.08 17.07 -8.03
CA GLN A 375 -19.89 16.00 -8.61
C GLN A 375 -21.29 15.97 -7.98
N THR A 376 -21.39 16.11 -6.65
CA THR A 376 -22.71 16.16 -5.99
C THR A 376 -23.55 17.35 -6.44
N LEU A 377 -22.94 18.50 -6.73
CA LEU A 377 -23.67 19.67 -7.23
C LEU A 377 -24.10 19.47 -8.69
N PHE A 378 -23.28 18.82 -9.53
CA PHE A 378 -23.69 18.45 -10.89
C PHE A 378 -24.86 17.46 -10.90
N GLU A 379 -24.88 16.49 -9.98
CA GLU A 379 -25.99 15.55 -9.81
C GLU A 379 -27.28 16.27 -9.41
N LYS A 380 -27.23 17.15 -8.39
CA LYS A 380 -28.38 17.97 -7.99
C LYS A 380 -28.90 18.87 -9.12
N LEU A 381 -27.99 19.48 -9.89
CA LEU A 381 -28.37 20.30 -11.06
C LEU A 381 -29.10 19.47 -12.12
N ARG A 382 -28.60 18.26 -12.39
CA ARG A 382 -29.21 17.33 -13.34
C ARG A 382 -30.60 16.90 -12.89
N GLU A 383 -30.78 16.56 -11.61
CA GLU A 383 -32.09 16.21 -11.05
C GLU A 383 -33.11 17.36 -11.20
N LYS A 384 -32.68 18.60 -10.94
CA LYS A 384 -33.54 19.79 -11.15
C LYS A 384 -33.90 20.01 -12.62
N GLN A 385 -32.96 19.78 -13.53
CA GLN A 385 -33.22 19.85 -14.99
C GLN A 385 -34.21 18.76 -15.43
N GLU A 386 -34.01 17.52 -14.99
CA GLU A 386 -34.90 16.40 -15.30
C GLU A 386 -36.31 16.63 -14.73
N THR A 387 -36.42 17.15 -13.51
CA THR A 387 -37.73 17.50 -12.90
C THR A 387 -38.44 18.60 -13.69
N ALA A 388 -37.71 19.64 -14.12
CA ALA A 388 -38.28 20.73 -14.91
C ALA A 388 -38.77 20.22 -16.28
N GLU A 389 -37.96 19.38 -16.96
CA GLU A 389 -38.32 18.78 -18.24
C GLU A 389 -39.53 17.83 -18.11
N GLN A 390 -39.57 16.99 -17.08
CA GLN A 390 -40.72 16.13 -16.79
C GLN A 390 -42.00 16.95 -16.58
N SER A 391 -41.93 18.03 -15.78
CA SER A 391 -43.09 18.89 -15.55
C SER A 391 -43.63 19.53 -16.84
N TYR A 392 -42.74 19.90 -17.75
CA TYR A 392 -43.08 20.45 -19.06
C TYR A 392 -43.69 19.38 -19.98
N GLN A 393 -43.11 18.17 -20.01
CA GLN A 393 -43.65 17.05 -20.79
C GLN A 393 -45.03 16.61 -20.27
N GLU A 394 -45.23 16.57 -18.95
CA GLU A 394 -46.53 16.29 -18.36
C GLU A 394 -47.57 17.35 -18.71
N GLN A 395 -47.21 18.64 -18.73
CA GLN A 395 -48.11 19.70 -19.16
C GLN A 395 -48.51 19.53 -20.62
N LEU A 396 -47.55 19.28 -21.52
CA LEU A 396 -47.84 19.00 -22.93
C LEU A 396 -48.72 17.76 -23.12
N ALA A 397 -48.50 16.71 -22.32
CA ALA A 397 -49.32 15.50 -22.36
C ALA A 397 -50.75 15.76 -21.87
N ARG A 398 -50.92 16.52 -20.78
CA ARG A 398 -52.25 16.94 -20.28
C ARG A 398 -52.98 17.79 -21.31
N ASP A 399 -52.31 18.76 -21.92
CA ASP A 399 -52.89 19.59 -22.97
C ASP A 399 -53.31 18.75 -24.19
N LYS A 400 -52.50 17.75 -24.58
CA LYS A 400 -52.85 16.83 -25.66
C LYS A 400 -54.04 15.95 -25.30
N GLN A 401 -54.13 15.45 -24.06
CA GLN A 401 -55.27 14.66 -23.59
C GLN A 401 -56.56 15.49 -23.57
N ILE A 402 -56.51 16.73 -23.07
CA ILE A 402 -57.66 17.65 -23.06
C ILE A 402 -58.15 17.90 -24.49
N ARG A 403 -57.21 18.16 -25.42
CA ARG A 403 -57.55 18.33 -26.84
C ARG A 403 -58.20 17.08 -27.44
N GLN A 404 -57.65 15.90 -27.17
CA GLN A 404 -58.18 14.64 -27.72
C GLN A 404 -59.57 14.31 -27.15
N ALA A 405 -59.81 14.58 -25.87
CA ALA A 405 -61.14 14.42 -25.25
C ALA A 405 -62.18 15.35 -25.89
N ALA A 406 -61.83 16.62 -26.11
CA ALA A 406 -62.72 17.58 -26.79
C ALA A 406 -63.05 17.18 -28.24
N ILE A 407 -62.09 16.60 -28.97
CA ILE A 407 -62.31 16.06 -30.33
C ILE A 407 -63.27 14.87 -30.29
N SER A 408 -63.07 13.94 -29.35
CA SER A 408 -63.94 12.75 -29.20
C SER A 408 -65.37 13.13 -28.85
N GLU A 409 -65.57 14.06 -27.92
CA GLU A 409 -66.90 14.50 -27.50
C GLU A 409 -67.70 15.13 -28.65
N LEU A 410 -67.05 15.99 -29.45
CA LEU A 410 -67.69 16.61 -30.61
C LEU A 410 -68.00 15.58 -31.72
N THR A 411 -67.08 14.64 -31.94
CA THR A 411 -67.25 13.53 -32.89
C THR A 411 -68.45 12.66 -32.52
N GLU A 412 -68.57 12.29 -31.25
CA GLU A 412 -69.66 11.46 -30.74
C GLU A 412 -71.01 12.18 -30.82
N LYS A 413 -71.07 13.47 -30.48
CA LYS A 413 -72.29 14.28 -30.63
C LYS A 413 -72.78 14.31 -32.08
N ILE A 414 -71.89 14.52 -33.04
CA ILE A 414 -72.21 14.50 -34.47
C ILE A 414 -72.62 13.08 -34.92
N HIS A 415 -71.92 12.04 -34.44
CA HIS A 415 -72.23 10.65 -34.76
C HIS A 415 -73.64 10.25 -34.34
N LEU A 416 -73.98 10.50 -33.06
CA LEU A 416 -75.27 10.17 -32.46
C LEU A 416 -76.42 10.95 -33.09
N PHE A 417 -76.17 12.21 -33.49
CA PHE A 417 -77.16 13.01 -34.21
C PHE A 417 -77.42 12.42 -35.61
N SER A 418 -76.35 12.11 -36.36
CA SER A 418 -76.48 11.50 -37.69
C SER A 418 -77.21 10.15 -37.67
N GLU A 419 -76.88 9.28 -36.73
CA GLU A 419 -77.54 7.97 -36.62
C GLU A 419 -79.01 8.09 -36.27
N ARG A 420 -79.37 9.00 -35.35
CA ARG A 420 -80.78 9.28 -35.02
C ARG A 420 -81.57 9.69 -36.26
N CYS A 421 -81.06 10.64 -37.04
CA CYS A 421 -81.73 11.07 -38.26
C CYS A 421 -81.81 9.99 -39.34
N ILE A 422 -80.77 9.17 -39.52
CA ILE A 422 -80.77 8.06 -40.50
C ILE A 422 -81.79 6.98 -40.10
N SER A 423 -81.96 6.73 -38.80
CA SER A 423 -82.91 5.73 -38.28
C SER A 423 -84.39 6.15 -38.40
N GLY A 424 -84.66 7.38 -38.86
CA GLY A 424 -86.02 7.89 -39.13
C GLY A 424 -86.68 8.62 -37.96
N ASP A 425 -85.98 8.81 -36.84
CA ASP A 425 -86.45 9.61 -35.70
C ASP A 425 -86.16 11.11 -35.94
N ILE A 426 -86.84 11.68 -36.93
CA ILE A 426 -86.64 13.07 -37.37
C ILE A 426 -87.73 13.97 -36.76
N HIS A 427 -87.33 14.76 -35.77
CA HIS A 427 -88.17 15.78 -35.13
C HIS A 427 -88.19 17.11 -35.93
N PRO A 428 -89.22 17.96 -35.75
CA PRO A 428 -89.30 19.28 -36.41
C PRO A 428 -88.11 20.21 -36.10
N GLU A 429 -87.45 20.01 -34.95
CA GLU A 429 -86.29 20.79 -34.49
C GLU A 429 -84.94 20.27 -35.03
N ALA A 430 -84.91 19.15 -35.76
CA ALA A 430 -83.68 18.54 -36.27
C ALA A 430 -82.85 19.47 -37.16
N ARG A 431 -83.49 20.43 -37.85
CA ARG A 431 -82.78 21.46 -38.62
C ARG A 431 -82.05 22.47 -37.73
N SER A 432 -82.59 22.79 -36.56
CA SER A 432 -81.96 23.69 -35.58
C SER A 432 -80.76 23.01 -34.91
N GLU A 433 -80.91 21.76 -34.48
CA GLU A 433 -79.81 20.96 -33.91
C GLU A 433 -78.65 20.78 -34.90
N TRP A 434 -78.96 20.59 -36.19
CA TRP A 434 -77.95 20.55 -37.24
C TRP A 434 -77.16 21.87 -37.35
N GLN A 435 -77.85 23.02 -37.29
CA GLN A 435 -77.21 24.34 -37.33
C GLN A 435 -76.31 24.57 -36.12
N GLU A 436 -76.74 24.18 -34.92
CA GLU A 436 -75.93 24.29 -33.70
C GLU A 436 -74.68 23.40 -33.74
N LEU A 437 -74.78 22.18 -34.27
CA LEU A 437 -73.64 21.30 -34.47
C LEU A 437 -72.69 21.82 -35.56
N LYS A 438 -73.21 22.43 -36.63
CA LYS A 438 -72.42 23.08 -37.67
C LYS A 438 -71.67 24.31 -37.14
N GLU A 439 -72.31 25.10 -36.29
CA GLU A 439 -71.67 26.21 -35.60
C GLU A 439 -70.59 25.73 -34.62
N SER A 440 -70.86 24.65 -33.89
CA SER A 440 -69.88 24.05 -32.97
C SER A 440 -68.66 23.51 -33.72
N LEU A 441 -68.88 22.88 -34.89
CA LEU A 441 -67.81 22.40 -35.77
C LEU A 441 -66.99 23.56 -36.37
N THR A 442 -67.63 24.67 -36.72
CA THR A 442 -66.93 25.83 -37.29
C THR A 442 -66.08 26.57 -36.25
N LYS A 443 -66.57 26.67 -35.01
CA LYS A 443 -65.88 27.29 -33.85
C LYS A 443 -64.79 26.39 -33.25
N ALA A 444 -64.76 25.10 -33.54
CA ALA A 444 -63.74 24.17 -33.06
C ALA A 444 -62.39 24.35 -33.78
N ALA A 445 -61.54 25.24 -33.25
CA ALA A 445 -60.20 25.53 -33.77
C ALA A 445 -59.16 24.43 -33.45
N PHE A 446 -59.52 23.46 -32.61
CA PHE A 446 -58.64 22.36 -32.17
C PHE A 446 -58.69 21.12 -33.07
N LEU A 447 -59.59 21.08 -34.07
CA LEU A 447 -59.72 19.98 -35.02
C LEU A 447 -58.67 20.05 -36.13
N SER A 448 -58.17 18.90 -36.55
CA SER A 448 -57.39 18.81 -37.79
C SER A 448 -58.27 19.07 -39.02
N ALA A 449 -57.65 19.45 -40.14
CA ALA A 449 -58.36 19.70 -41.39
C ALA A 449 -59.15 18.46 -41.86
N SER A 450 -58.58 17.26 -41.71
CA SER A 450 -59.21 15.99 -42.08
C SER A 450 -60.41 15.64 -41.20
N GLU A 451 -60.31 15.83 -39.89
CA GLU A 451 -61.42 15.57 -38.95
C GLU A 451 -62.56 16.56 -39.16
N ARG A 452 -62.22 17.83 -39.44
CA ARG A 452 -63.22 18.85 -39.75
C ARG A 452 -63.97 18.51 -41.03
N ILE A 453 -63.26 18.10 -42.09
CA ILE A 453 -63.89 17.71 -43.37
C ILE A 453 -64.78 16.48 -43.20
N SER A 454 -64.34 15.44 -42.47
CA SER A 454 -65.13 14.22 -42.30
C SER A 454 -66.41 14.46 -41.49
N LEU A 455 -66.34 15.23 -40.40
CA LEU A 455 -67.50 15.63 -39.60
C LEU A 455 -68.44 16.54 -40.37
N ASP A 456 -67.89 17.44 -41.19
CA ASP A 456 -68.69 18.33 -42.05
C ASP A 456 -69.52 17.54 -43.07
N ASN A 457 -68.89 16.54 -43.71
CA ASN A 457 -69.56 15.66 -44.67
C ASN A 457 -70.68 14.87 -44.02
N ARG A 458 -70.40 14.31 -42.85
CA ARG A 458 -71.39 13.54 -42.09
C ARG A 458 -72.60 14.40 -41.70
N LEU A 459 -72.38 15.65 -41.26
CA LEU A 459 -73.46 16.61 -41.04
C LEU A 459 -74.21 16.93 -42.33
N ASN A 460 -73.52 17.16 -43.44
CA ASN A 460 -74.16 17.50 -44.73
C ASN A 460 -75.04 16.34 -45.24
N LEU A 461 -74.58 15.09 -45.15
CA LEU A 461 -75.37 13.89 -45.44
C LEU A 461 -76.61 13.79 -44.54
N THR A 462 -76.43 14.08 -43.25
CA THR A 462 -77.55 14.10 -42.29
C THR A 462 -78.60 15.14 -42.68
N LEU A 463 -78.18 16.33 -43.12
CA LEU A 463 -79.08 17.38 -43.62
C LEU A 463 -79.86 16.92 -44.86
N GLN A 464 -79.23 16.19 -45.78
CA GLN A 464 -79.91 15.63 -46.94
C GLN A 464 -81.00 14.63 -46.54
N HIS A 465 -80.73 13.75 -45.58
CA HIS A 465 -81.73 12.83 -45.03
C HIS A 465 -82.89 13.57 -44.34
N ILE A 466 -82.60 14.59 -43.53
CA ILE A 466 -83.63 15.43 -42.90
C ILE A 466 -84.49 16.12 -43.95
N ALA A 467 -83.88 16.68 -45.01
CA ALA A 467 -84.60 17.34 -46.09
C ALA A 467 -85.52 16.36 -46.85
N ALA A 468 -85.00 15.18 -47.21
CA ALA A 468 -85.75 14.15 -47.91
C ALA A 468 -86.97 13.67 -47.10
N TYR A 469 -86.82 13.49 -45.79
CA TYR A 469 -87.93 13.09 -44.90
C TYR A 469 -89.07 14.12 -44.89
N PHE A 470 -88.75 15.41 -44.71
CA PHE A 470 -89.77 16.47 -44.73
C PHE A 470 -90.43 16.62 -46.11
N GLU A 471 -89.70 16.38 -47.20
CA GLU A 471 -90.28 16.34 -48.55
C GLU A 471 -91.23 15.17 -48.75
N GLU A 472 -90.85 13.96 -48.31
CA GLU A 472 -91.71 12.79 -48.40
C GLU A 472 -93.00 12.98 -47.59
N GLN A 473 -92.91 13.60 -46.41
CA GLN A 473 -94.08 14.02 -45.64
C GLN A 473 -94.96 15.01 -46.41
N LEU A 474 -94.37 16.01 -47.07
CA LEU A 474 -95.10 16.98 -47.90
C LEU A 474 -95.78 16.35 -49.13
N LEU A 475 -95.14 15.33 -49.74
CA LEU A 475 -95.65 14.62 -50.92
C LEU A 475 -96.73 13.56 -50.59
N SER A 476 -96.84 13.17 -49.32
CA SER A 476 -97.78 12.15 -48.83
C SER A 476 -99.21 12.68 -48.57
N SER A 477 -99.50 13.95 -48.87
CA SER A 477 -100.84 14.52 -48.67
C SER A 477 -101.90 13.83 -49.55
N PRO A 478 -103.07 13.45 -48.98
CA PRO A 478 -104.13 12.73 -49.70
C PRO A 478 -105.01 13.63 -50.59
N ASP A 479 -104.99 14.95 -50.42
CA ASP A 479 -105.81 15.87 -51.22
C ASP A 479 -105.10 16.27 -52.53
N SER A 480 -105.77 16.07 -53.67
CA SER A 480 -105.24 16.32 -55.02
C SER A 480 -104.78 17.76 -55.26
N ARG A 481 -105.45 18.75 -54.67
CA ARG A 481 -105.13 20.18 -54.85
C ARG A 481 -103.95 20.60 -53.98
N GLU A 482 -103.92 20.15 -52.72
CA GLU A 482 -102.79 20.35 -51.81
C GLU A 482 -101.54 19.60 -52.26
N LYS A 483 -101.71 18.40 -52.83
CA LYS A 483 -100.61 17.62 -53.39
C LYS A 483 -99.93 18.35 -54.54
N LEU A 484 -100.68 19.02 -55.41
CA LEU A 484 -100.11 19.79 -56.52
C LEU A 484 -99.39 21.06 -56.04
N THR A 485 -99.88 21.73 -55.00
CA THR A 485 -99.17 22.86 -54.37
C THR A 485 -97.91 22.39 -53.63
N ASN A 486 -97.98 21.27 -52.91
CA ASN A 486 -96.85 20.69 -52.20
C ASN A 486 -95.79 20.18 -53.18
N MET A 487 -96.17 19.55 -54.30
CA MET A 487 -95.24 19.16 -55.36
C MET A 487 -94.55 20.37 -56.00
N ARG A 488 -95.26 21.49 -56.22
CA ARG A 488 -94.63 22.73 -56.71
C ARG A 488 -93.66 23.32 -55.68
N GLN A 489 -94.00 23.25 -54.40
CA GLN A 489 -93.12 23.68 -53.30
C GLN A 489 -91.87 22.78 -53.20
N VAL A 490 -92.03 21.46 -53.24
CA VAL A 490 -90.92 20.49 -53.25
C VAL A 490 -90.06 20.67 -54.51
N LEU A 491 -90.66 20.95 -55.67
CA LEU A 491 -89.91 21.27 -56.89
C LEU A 491 -89.06 22.52 -56.72
N SER A 492 -89.60 23.58 -56.11
CA SER A 492 -88.86 24.81 -55.80
C SER A 492 -87.70 24.52 -54.84
N GLN A 493 -87.96 23.74 -53.78
CA GLN A 493 -86.94 23.36 -52.79
C GLN A 493 -85.86 22.44 -53.39
N ARG A 494 -86.20 21.56 -54.33
CA ARG A 494 -85.22 20.74 -55.07
C ARG A 494 -84.41 21.60 -56.03
N GLN A 495 -85.02 22.57 -56.72
CA GLN A 495 -84.29 23.50 -57.59
C GLN A 495 -83.33 24.41 -56.83
N GLU A 496 -83.72 24.86 -55.64
CA GLU A 496 -82.85 25.65 -54.74
C GLU A 496 -81.66 24.81 -54.25
N ARG A 497 -81.90 23.60 -53.75
CA ARG A 497 -80.82 22.67 -53.36
C ARG A 497 -79.92 22.26 -54.50
N ARG A 498 -80.46 22.13 -55.72
CA ARG A 498 -79.64 21.92 -56.93
C ARG A 498 -78.64 23.05 -57.12
N LYS A 499 -79.07 24.30 -56.92
CA LYS A 499 -78.22 25.48 -57.04
C LYS A 499 -77.16 25.47 -55.94
N GLU A 500 -77.54 25.22 -54.70
CA GLU A 500 -76.62 25.14 -53.56
C GLU A 500 -75.58 24.02 -53.72
N LEU A 501 -76.00 22.82 -54.13
CA LEU A 501 -75.12 21.68 -54.36
C LEU A 501 -74.16 21.93 -55.54
N LYS A 502 -74.62 22.62 -56.59
CA LYS A 502 -73.78 23.03 -57.72
C LYS A 502 -72.73 24.06 -57.29
N ASP A 503 -73.13 25.04 -56.46
CA ASP A 503 -72.23 26.06 -55.94
C ASP A 503 -71.17 25.44 -55.01
N LYS A 504 -71.58 24.46 -54.17
CA LYS A 504 -70.68 23.67 -53.32
C LYS A 504 -69.70 22.83 -54.13
N LEU A 505 -70.18 22.10 -55.15
CA LEU A 505 -69.34 21.32 -56.06
C LEU A 505 -68.27 22.20 -56.75
N GLU A 506 -68.62 23.42 -57.13
CA GLU A 506 -67.67 24.35 -57.74
C GLU A 506 -66.61 24.84 -56.73
N GLN A 507 -67.00 25.06 -55.47
CA GLN A 507 -66.08 25.39 -54.38
C GLN A 507 -65.12 24.23 -54.08
N ASP A 508 -65.63 23.01 -53.98
CA ASP A 508 -64.83 21.82 -53.70
C ASP A 508 -63.86 21.50 -54.85
N LYS A 509 -64.25 21.75 -56.11
CA LYS A 509 -63.34 21.70 -57.28
C LYS A 509 -62.23 22.76 -57.21
N LYS A 510 -62.54 23.97 -56.74
CA LYS A 510 -61.53 25.04 -56.54
C LYS A 510 -60.56 24.65 -55.43
N LEU A 511 -61.05 24.10 -54.33
CA LEU A 511 -60.22 23.64 -53.20
C LEU A 511 -59.36 22.42 -53.59
N LEU A 512 -59.89 21.50 -54.39
CA LEU A 512 -59.13 20.39 -54.99
C LEU A 512 -57.97 20.91 -55.85
N GLY A 513 -58.24 21.89 -56.74
CA GLY A 513 -57.20 22.52 -57.57
C GLY A 513 -56.17 23.34 -56.78
N ALA A 514 -56.56 23.89 -55.63
CA ALA A 514 -55.68 24.65 -54.74
C ALA A 514 -54.87 23.79 -53.75
N SER A 515 -55.14 22.49 -53.65
CA SER A 515 -54.51 21.60 -52.66
C SER A 515 -53.05 21.23 -52.98
N GLY A 516 -52.55 21.55 -54.19
CA GLY A 516 -51.12 21.50 -54.52
C GLY A 516 -50.48 20.12 -54.33
N LEU A 517 -49.42 20.04 -53.50
CA LEU A 517 -48.65 18.82 -53.19
C LEU A 517 -49.17 18.04 -51.95
N ASP A 518 -50.26 18.48 -51.33
CA ASP A 518 -50.88 17.80 -50.18
C ASP A 518 -51.81 16.69 -50.69
N PHE A 519 -51.23 15.50 -50.90
CA PHE A 519 -51.91 14.34 -51.49
C PHE A 519 -53.11 13.86 -50.66
N ASP A 520 -53.03 13.93 -49.33
CA ASP A 520 -54.11 13.50 -48.45
C ASP A 520 -55.30 14.45 -48.56
N ARG A 521 -55.03 15.76 -48.58
CA ARG A 521 -56.05 16.79 -48.79
C ARG A 521 -56.67 16.72 -50.18
N ALA A 522 -55.87 16.47 -51.21
CA ALA A 522 -56.36 16.28 -52.59
C ALA A 522 -57.23 15.03 -52.73
N MET A 523 -56.87 13.93 -52.07
CA MET A 523 -57.66 12.70 -52.07
C MET A 523 -59.02 12.90 -51.39
N GLN A 524 -59.07 13.62 -50.27
CA GLN A 524 -60.30 13.93 -49.55
C GLN A 524 -61.26 14.81 -50.37
N TYR A 525 -60.76 15.89 -50.99
CA TYR A 525 -61.59 16.72 -51.87
C TYR A 525 -61.99 16.02 -53.17
N SER A 526 -61.16 15.10 -53.69
CA SER A 526 -61.53 14.30 -54.86
C SER A 526 -62.70 13.37 -54.56
N ALA A 527 -62.71 12.73 -53.39
CA ALA A 527 -63.83 11.89 -52.96
C ALA A 527 -65.12 12.72 -52.80
N LEU A 528 -65.01 13.92 -52.21
CA LEU A 528 -66.11 14.87 -52.06
C LEU A 528 -66.72 15.31 -53.40
N VAL A 529 -65.86 15.66 -54.37
CA VAL A 529 -66.32 16.10 -55.70
C VAL A 529 -67.07 14.98 -56.42
N GLU A 530 -66.65 13.72 -56.27
CA GLU A 530 -67.35 12.57 -56.86
C GLU A 530 -68.68 12.26 -56.15
N GLU A 531 -68.75 12.42 -54.83
CA GLU A 531 -69.98 12.25 -54.05
C GLU A 531 -71.02 13.34 -54.36
N ASP A 532 -70.62 14.61 -54.33
CA ASP A 532 -71.50 15.73 -54.67
C ASP A 532 -71.94 15.68 -56.14
N LYS A 533 -71.10 15.17 -57.05
CA LYS A 533 -71.48 14.95 -58.45
C LYS A 533 -72.57 13.90 -58.60
N ARG A 534 -72.45 12.75 -57.91
CA ARG A 534 -73.49 11.72 -57.89
C ARG A 534 -74.79 12.24 -57.29
N ALA A 535 -74.72 12.93 -56.15
CA ALA A 535 -75.89 13.54 -55.52
C ALA A 535 -76.60 14.56 -56.44
N LEU A 536 -75.83 15.32 -57.24
CA LEU A 536 -76.39 16.27 -58.21
C LEU A 536 -77.10 15.54 -59.37
N GLU A 537 -76.54 14.44 -59.86
CA GLU A 537 -77.14 13.60 -60.91
C GLU A 537 -78.45 12.96 -60.42
N GLU A 538 -78.48 12.41 -59.20
CA GLU A 538 -79.67 11.84 -58.57
C GLU A 538 -80.76 12.91 -58.35
N LEU A 539 -80.38 14.10 -57.90
CA LEU A 539 -81.30 15.22 -57.69
C LEU A 539 -81.83 15.77 -59.02
N ASP A 540 -81.03 15.79 -60.09
CA ASP A 540 -81.47 16.15 -61.44
C ASP A 540 -82.50 15.16 -61.98
N GLN A 541 -82.27 13.85 -61.77
CA GLN A 541 -83.23 12.81 -62.12
C GLN A 541 -84.54 12.96 -61.30
N GLY A 542 -84.42 13.19 -59.99
CA GLY A 542 -85.56 13.43 -59.11
C GLY A 542 -86.36 14.70 -59.45
N ILE A 543 -85.72 15.75 -59.96
CA ILE A 543 -86.41 16.96 -60.47
C ILE A 543 -87.15 16.64 -61.78
N LEU A 544 -86.55 15.88 -62.68
CA LEU A 544 -87.17 15.49 -63.95
C LEU A 544 -88.41 14.63 -63.71
N ASP A 545 -88.32 13.65 -62.81
CA ASP A 545 -89.44 12.77 -62.48
C ASP A 545 -90.57 13.53 -61.77
N LEU A 546 -90.25 14.45 -60.86
CA LEU A 546 -91.26 15.28 -60.19
C LEU A 546 -91.93 16.28 -61.17
N LYS A 547 -91.18 16.83 -62.13
CA LYS A 547 -91.74 17.65 -63.23
C LYS A 547 -92.70 16.84 -64.11
N ARG A 548 -92.36 15.60 -64.46
CA ARG A 548 -93.23 14.69 -65.21
C ARG A 548 -94.50 14.37 -64.42
N GLN A 549 -94.40 14.08 -63.13
CA GLN A 549 -95.56 13.82 -62.28
C GLN A 549 -96.47 15.05 -62.13
N ILE A 550 -95.91 16.26 -62.00
CA ILE A 550 -96.71 17.49 -62.02
C ILE A 550 -97.44 17.62 -63.36
N GLN A 551 -96.76 17.40 -64.50
CA GLN A 551 -97.37 17.45 -65.84
C GLN A 551 -98.46 16.41 -66.08
N GLN A 552 -98.45 15.27 -65.37
CA GLN A 552 -99.48 14.23 -65.43
C GLN A 552 -100.72 14.54 -64.56
N LEU A 553 -100.56 15.40 -63.55
CA LEU A 553 -101.62 15.83 -62.63
C LEU A 553 -102.22 17.20 -63.00
N THR A 554 -101.65 17.87 -64.02
CA THR A 554 -102.15 19.11 -64.62
C THR A 554 -102.95 18.77 -65.87
#